data_AF-A0A962FSJ1-F1
#
_entry.id   AF-A0A962FSJ1-F1
#
_cell.length_a   1.000
_cell.length_b   1.000
_cell.length_c   1.000
_cell.angle_alpha   90.00
_cell.angle_beta   90.00
_cell.angle_gamma   90.00
#
_symmetry.space_group_name_H-M   'P 1'
#
loop_
_entity.id
_entity.type
_entity.pdbx_description
1 polymer ?
#
loop_
_entity_poly.entity_id
_entity_poly.type
_entity_poly.pdbx_seq_one_letter_code
_entity_poly.pdbx_strand_id
1 'polypeptide(L)'
;PGAVIVDLAAETGGNCELTEAGKIIEKHGVTIVGHKNVPSRISASAAALYAKNLLNFLTLLIDKDSKKLALNEEDEIVKGVLLTRGGKIINPQFAPAKKEPKAEKLNKNNIKEDESEPAAKKSPARKKTPAKE
;
A
#
# COMPACT_ATOMS: atom_id res chain seq x y z
N PRO A 1 -18.62 6.14 -32.85
CA PRO A 1 -18.91 7.46 -32.25
C PRO A 1 -20.07 7.36 -31.24
N GLY A 2 -19.95 8.01 -30.08
CA GLY A 2 -20.99 8.04 -29.03
C GLY A 2 -20.82 7.02 -27.90
N ALA A 3 -19.73 6.26 -27.88
CA ALA A 3 -19.41 5.40 -26.74
C ALA A 3 -18.99 6.25 -25.53
N VAL A 4 -19.21 5.73 -24.32
CA VAL A 4 -18.83 6.39 -23.07
C VAL A 4 -18.02 5.43 -22.20
N ILE A 5 -16.86 5.88 -21.74
CA ILE A 5 -16.03 5.22 -20.74
C ILE A 5 -16.19 5.97 -19.43
N VAL A 6 -16.52 5.27 -18.36
CA VAL A 6 -16.54 5.82 -17.00
C VAL A 6 -15.41 5.18 -16.22
N ASP A 7 -14.36 5.95 -15.95
CA ASP A 7 -13.18 5.46 -15.25
C ASP A 7 -13.25 5.79 -13.76
N LEU A 8 -13.59 4.79 -12.95
CA LEU A 8 -13.67 4.93 -11.50
C LEU A 8 -12.30 4.96 -10.81
N ALA A 9 -11.22 4.64 -11.51
CA ALA A 9 -9.86 4.65 -10.98
C ALA A 9 -9.11 5.95 -11.30
N ALA A 10 -9.81 6.98 -11.78
CA ALA A 10 -9.21 8.24 -12.26
C ALA A 10 -8.28 8.92 -11.22
N GLU A 11 -8.51 8.73 -9.92
CA GLU A 11 -7.70 9.34 -8.85
C GLU A 11 -6.40 8.57 -8.54
N THR A 12 -6.30 7.31 -8.95
CA THR A 12 -5.18 6.41 -8.63
C THR A 12 -4.40 5.98 -9.88
N GLY A 13 -4.39 6.83 -10.91
CA GLY A 13 -3.71 6.59 -12.18
C GLY A 13 -4.63 6.36 -13.38
N GLY A 14 -5.86 5.88 -13.16
CA GLY A 14 -6.83 5.58 -14.21
C GLY A 14 -6.63 4.22 -14.87
N ASN A 15 -7.73 3.55 -15.25
CA ASN A 15 -7.70 2.33 -16.05
C ASN A 15 -7.56 2.62 -17.55
N CYS A 16 -8.01 3.80 -17.99
CA CYS A 16 -7.83 4.26 -19.37
C CYS A 16 -6.70 5.27 -19.43
N GLU A 17 -5.72 5.02 -20.31
CA GLU A 17 -4.53 5.87 -20.48
C GLU A 17 -4.87 7.33 -20.82
N LEU A 18 -6.00 7.54 -21.48
CA LEU A 18 -6.49 8.88 -21.85
C LEU A 18 -7.30 9.55 -20.73
N THR A 19 -7.56 8.89 -19.60
CA THR A 19 -8.34 9.46 -18.50
C THR A 19 -7.66 10.69 -17.91
N GLU A 20 -8.37 11.81 -17.88
CA GLU A 20 -7.95 13.00 -17.16
C GLU A 20 -8.75 13.14 -15.85
N ALA A 21 -8.07 12.95 -14.71
CA ALA A 21 -8.70 12.98 -13.40
C ALA A 21 -9.39 14.33 -13.12
N GLY A 22 -10.68 14.27 -12.83
CA GLY A 22 -11.56 15.40 -12.57
C GLY A 22 -12.28 15.94 -13.80
N LYS A 23 -12.05 15.38 -14.99
CA LYS A 23 -12.60 15.92 -16.24
C LYS A 23 -13.49 14.91 -16.97
N ILE A 24 -14.33 15.44 -17.86
CA ILE A 24 -14.97 14.69 -18.93
C ILE A 24 -14.32 15.18 -20.22
N ILE A 25 -13.73 14.27 -20.98
CA ILE A 25 -13.07 14.59 -22.26
C ILE A 25 -13.68 13.76 -23.38
N GLU A 26 -13.48 14.19 -24.62
CA GLU A 26 -13.80 13.38 -25.80
C GLU A 26 -12.52 13.11 -26.60
N LYS A 27 -12.29 11.84 -26.93
CA LYS A 27 -11.18 11.39 -27.78
C LYS A 27 -11.70 10.36 -28.77
N HIS A 28 -11.37 10.53 -30.06
CA HIS A 28 -11.76 9.60 -31.12
C HIS A 28 -13.29 9.30 -31.19
N GLY A 29 -14.13 10.27 -30.82
CA GLY A 29 -15.59 10.09 -30.77
C GLY A 29 -16.09 9.25 -29.58
N VAL A 30 -15.27 9.11 -28.53
CA VAL A 30 -15.60 8.44 -27.26
C VAL A 30 -15.50 9.45 -26.12
N THR A 31 -16.54 9.54 -25.31
CA THR A 31 -16.54 10.37 -24.10
C THR A 31 -15.92 9.60 -22.95
N ILE A 32 -14.92 10.18 -22.28
CA ILE A 32 -14.21 9.58 -21.15
C ILE A 32 -14.49 10.42 -19.92
N VAL A 33 -15.13 9.81 -18.93
CA VAL A 33 -15.56 10.42 -17.67
C VAL A 33 -14.60 9.99 -16.57
N GLY A 34 -13.76 10.92 -16.11
CA GLY A 34 -12.77 10.69 -15.05
C GLY A 34 -13.10 11.44 -13.77
N HIS A 35 -14.36 11.45 -13.32
CA HIS A 35 -14.74 12.22 -12.12
C HIS A 35 -13.96 11.81 -10.86
N LYS A 36 -13.58 12.82 -10.08
CA LYS A 36 -13.04 12.67 -8.72
C LYS A 36 -14.17 12.50 -7.72
N ASN A 37 -13.89 11.84 -6.59
CA ASN A 37 -14.83 11.67 -5.48
C ASN A 37 -16.25 11.31 -5.97
N VAL A 38 -16.37 10.24 -6.76
CA VAL A 38 -17.66 9.79 -7.32
C VAL A 38 -18.76 9.63 -6.25
N PRO A 39 -18.49 9.13 -5.02
CA PRO A 39 -19.52 9.05 -3.98
C PRO A 39 -20.17 10.40 -3.63
N SER A 40 -19.44 11.52 -3.73
CA SER A 40 -19.99 12.85 -3.46
C SER A 40 -21.11 13.25 -4.43
N ARG A 41 -21.18 12.64 -5.62
CA ARG A 41 -22.27 12.91 -6.58
C ARG A 41 -23.61 12.30 -6.17
N ILE A 42 -23.61 11.41 -5.17
CA ILE A 42 -24.80 10.87 -4.51
C ILE A 42 -24.67 11.03 -2.99
N SER A 43 -24.27 12.23 -2.57
CA SER A 43 -23.84 12.56 -1.20
C SER A 43 -24.83 12.10 -0.12
N ALA A 44 -26.13 12.28 -0.30
CA ALA A 44 -27.13 11.88 0.68
C ALA A 44 -27.10 10.37 0.98
N SER A 45 -27.08 9.53 -0.06
CA SER A 45 -27.00 8.08 0.09
C SER A 45 -25.63 7.63 0.59
N ALA A 46 -24.55 8.22 0.07
CA ALA A 46 -23.19 7.91 0.50
C ALA A 46 -22.99 8.21 2.00
N ALA A 47 -23.47 9.36 2.47
CA ALA A 47 -23.40 9.75 3.88
C ALA A 47 -24.21 8.80 4.77
N ALA A 48 -25.43 8.43 4.38
CA ALA A 48 -26.27 7.52 5.15
C ALA A 48 -25.64 6.12 5.28
N LEU A 49 -25.06 5.58 4.20
CA LEU A 49 -24.38 4.29 4.23
C LEU A 49 -23.07 4.35 5.05
N TYR A 50 -22.30 5.43 4.90
CA TYR A 50 -21.09 5.62 5.69
C TYR A 50 -21.39 5.77 7.18
N ALA A 51 -22.42 6.52 7.57
CA ALA A 51 -22.86 6.65 8.95
C ALA A 51 -23.27 5.31 9.57
N LYS A 52 -23.94 4.44 8.80
CA LYS A 52 -24.24 3.06 9.24
C LYS A 52 -22.98 2.23 9.46
N ASN A 53 -22.00 2.33 8.58
CA ASN A 53 -20.71 1.64 8.75
C ASN A 53 -20.01 2.09 10.04
N LEU A 54 -19.99 3.41 10.32
CA LEU A 54 -19.43 3.95 11.56
C LEU A 54 -20.20 3.48 12.80
N LEU A 55 -21.54 3.49 12.76
CA LEU A 55 -22.37 3.01 13.87
C LEU A 55 -22.12 1.54 14.18
N ASN A 56 -22.07 0.69 13.15
CA ASN A 56 -21.82 -0.73 13.31
C ASN A 56 -20.42 -0.97 13.92
N PHE A 57 -19.42 -0.24 13.45
CA PHE A 57 -18.07 -0.31 13.99
C PHE A 57 -18.00 0.17 15.45
N LEU A 58 -18.59 1.32 15.78
CA LEU A 58 -18.62 1.85 17.15
C LEU A 58 -19.34 0.91 18.12
N THR A 59 -20.37 0.21 17.66
CA THR A 59 -21.10 -0.77 18.49
C THR A 59 -20.19 -1.94 18.92
N LEU A 60 -19.15 -2.27 18.14
CA LEU A 60 -18.13 -3.25 18.54
C LEU A 60 -17.19 -2.71 19.63
N LEU A 61 -16.99 -1.39 19.68
CA LEU A 61 -16.05 -0.76 20.60
C LEU A 61 -16.67 -0.33 21.94
N ILE A 62 -17.99 -0.37 22.05
CA ILE A 62 -18.71 0.08 23.24
C ILE A 62 -19.13 -1.14 24.04
N ASP A 63 -18.67 -1.19 25.29
CA ASP A 63 -19.11 -2.21 26.22
C ASP A 63 -20.60 -2.05 26.54
N LYS A 64 -21.36 -3.15 26.44
CA LYS A 64 -22.82 -3.11 26.51
C LYS A 64 -23.33 -2.73 27.90
N ASP A 65 -22.59 -3.05 28.95
CA ASP A 65 -23.01 -2.86 30.33
C ASP A 65 -22.55 -1.50 30.85
N SER A 66 -21.25 -1.22 30.77
CA SER A 66 -20.65 0.02 31.26
C SER A 66 -20.91 1.24 30.36
N LYS A 67 -21.34 1.03 29.11
CA LYS A 67 -21.51 2.07 28.06
C LYS A 67 -20.25 2.89 27.81
N LYS A 68 -19.08 2.36 28.18
CA LYS A 68 -17.79 3.00 27.97
C LYS A 68 -17.13 2.44 26.71
N LEU A 69 -16.23 3.23 26.15
CA LEU A 69 -15.35 2.76 25.10
C LEU A 69 -14.41 1.69 25.68
N ALA A 70 -14.55 0.47 25.20
CA ALA A 70 -13.74 -0.68 25.54
C ALA A 70 -13.06 -1.17 24.25
N LEU A 71 -11.89 -0.59 23.95
CA LEU A 71 -11.07 -1.01 22.81
C LEU A 71 -10.39 -2.34 23.12
N ASN A 72 -10.93 -3.44 22.61
CA ASN A 72 -10.25 -4.72 22.60
C ASN A 72 -9.17 -4.73 21.49
N GLU A 73 -7.89 -4.59 21.87
CA GLU A 73 -6.78 -4.60 20.90
C GLU A 73 -6.50 -6.00 20.30
N GLU A 74 -7.06 -7.06 20.91
CA GLU A 74 -6.95 -8.42 20.40
C GLU A 74 -8.00 -8.72 19.31
N ASP A 75 -9.05 -7.91 19.20
CA ASP A 75 -10.04 -8.01 18.13
C ASP A 75 -9.41 -7.67 16.78
N GLU A 76 -9.56 -8.56 15.80
CA GLU A 76 -8.93 -8.42 14.48
C GLU A 76 -9.39 -7.16 13.73
N ILE A 77 -10.65 -6.77 13.88
CA ILE A 77 -11.21 -5.57 13.24
C ILE A 77 -10.56 -4.34 13.87
N VAL A 78 -10.50 -4.28 15.20
CA VAL A 78 -9.86 -3.18 15.93
C VAL A 78 -8.39 -3.07 15.58
N LYS A 79 -7.66 -4.18 15.61
CA LYS A 79 -6.24 -4.23 15.25
C LYS A 79 -5.97 -3.81 13.80
N GLY A 80 -6.85 -4.19 12.87
CA GLY A 80 -6.73 -3.82 11.46
C GLY A 80 -6.85 -2.32 11.21
N VAL A 81 -7.70 -1.61 11.95
CA VAL A 81 -7.97 -0.18 11.74
C VAL A 81 -7.18 0.74 12.67
N LEU A 82 -6.64 0.23 13.78
CA LEU A 82 -5.92 1.03 14.77
C LEU A 82 -4.50 1.37 14.30
N LEU A 83 -4.30 2.60 13.83
CA LEU A 83 -3.00 3.07 13.30
C LEU A 83 -2.05 3.59 14.39
N THR A 84 -2.57 4.40 15.32
CA THR A 84 -1.78 5.08 16.34
C THR A 84 -2.40 5.00 17.72
N ARG A 85 -1.58 4.96 18.76
CA ARG A 85 -2.01 5.04 20.16
C ARG A 85 -0.93 5.70 21.01
N GLY A 86 -1.31 6.65 21.86
CA GLY A 86 -0.36 7.36 22.73
C GLY A 86 0.76 8.08 21.97
N GLY A 87 0.45 8.65 20.79
CA GLY A 87 1.43 9.35 19.95
C GLY A 87 2.42 8.44 19.21
N LYS A 88 2.24 7.11 19.23
CA LYS A 88 3.08 6.14 18.53
C LYS A 88 2.30 5.44 17.43
N ILE A 89 2.98 5.12 16.32
CA ILE A 89 2.45 4.22 15.30
C ILE A 89 2.55 2.80 15.85
N ILE A 90 1.42 2.11 15.90
CA ILE A 90 1.33 0.73 16.41
C ILE A 90 0.98 -0.27 15.31
N ASN A 91 0.40 0.18 14.19
CA ASN A 91 0.08 -0.69 13.08
C ASN A 91 1.39 -1.09 12.34
N PRO A 92 1.69 -2.40 12.24
CA PRO A 92 2.95 -2.87 11.66
C PRO A 92 3.11 -2.51 10.19
N GLN A 93 2.01 -2.39 9.44
CA GLN A 93 2.02 -2.02 8.02
C GLN A 93 2.46 -0.56 7.79
N PHE A 94 2.34 0.28 8.82
CA PHE A 94 2.65 1.71 8.78
C PHE A 94 3.86 2.05 9.66
N ALA A 95 4.47 1.06 10.31
CA ALA A 95 5.68 1.27 11.09
C ALA A 95 6.81 1.73 10.15
N PRO A 96 7.63 2.72 10.57
CA PRO A 96 8.77 3.15 9.77
C PRO A 96 9.68 1.96 9.52
N ALA A 97 10.19 1.82 8.29
CA ALA A 97 11.14 0.78 7.93
C ALA A 97 12.28 0.76 8.96
N LYS A 98 12.54 -0.40 9.56
CA LYS A 98 13.69 -0.58 10.47
C LYS A 98 14.93 -0.12 9.72
N LYS A 99 15.54 0.97 10.16
CA LYS A 99 16.90 1.31 9.73
C LYS A 99 17.79 0.17 10.21
N GLU A 100 18.29 -0.64 9.29
CA GLU A 100 19.37 -1.57 9.59
C GLU A 100 20.55 -0.79 10.22
N PRO A 101 21.26 -1.36 11.21
CA PRO A 101 22.43 -0.70 11.76
C PRO A 101 23.46 -0.56 10.64
N LYS A 102 23.80 0.68 10.27
CA LYS A 102 24.92 0.95 9.37
C LYS A 102 26.18 0.40 10.02
N ALA A 103 26.76 -0.64 9.43
CA ALA A 103 28.05 -1.17 9.80
C ALA A 103 29.08 -0.02 9.86
N GLU A 104 29.70 0.18 11.02
CA GLU A 104 30.86 1.03 11.17
C GLU A 104 31.95 0.57 10.21
N LYS A 105 32.46 1.49 9.39
CA LYS A 105 33.57 1.23 8.50
C LYS A 105 34.82 0.96 9.33
N LEU A 106 35.26 -0.29 9.33
CA LEU A 106 36.54 -0.71 9.87
C LEU A 106 37.67 0.06 9.16
N ASN A 107 38.41 0.88 9.92
CA ASN A 107 39.60 1.58 9.46
C ASN A 107 40.72 0.55 9.18
N LYS A 108 41.04 0.34 7.89
CA LYS A 108 42.18 -0.47 7.46
C LYS A 108 43.44 0.38 7.41
N ASN A 109 44.10 0.54 8.56
CA ASN A 109 45.51 0.92 8.63
C ASN A 109 46.19 0.07 9.71
N ASN A 110 46.68 -1.12 9.32
CA ASN A 110 47.98 -1.68 9.69
C ASN A 110 48.08 -3.17 9.31
N ILE A 111 49.31 -3.59 9.05
CA ILE A 111 49.81 -4.91 8.60
C ILE A 111 49.89 -4.99 7.07
N LYS A 112 50.96 -4.46 6.46
CA LYS A 112 52.31 -5.05 6.24
C LYS A 112 52.29 -6.30 5.36
N GLU A 113 53.05 -6.17 4.29
CA GLU A 113 53.40 -7.14 3.27
C GLU A 113 53.92 -8.44 3.89
N ASP A 114 53.43 -9.58 3.38
CA ASP A 114 54.32 -10.69 3.06
C ASP A 114 53.76 -11.43 1.84
N GLU A 115 54.65 -11.70 0.90
CA GLU A 115 54.38 -12.24 -0.44
C GLU A 115 54.28 -13.77 -0.40
N SER A 116 53.33 -14.35 -1.15
CA SER A 116 53.58 -15.53 -1.99
C SER A 116 52.35 -15.88 -2.84
N GLU A 117 52.45 -15.62 -4.14
CA GLU A 117 51.65 -16.17 -5.25
C GLU A 117 51.90 -17.70 -5.44
N PRO A 118 51.31 -18.39 -6.44
CA PRO A 118 49.92 -18.46 -6.93
C PRO A 118 49.45 -19.92 -7.20
N ALA A 119 48.15 -20.20 -7.35
CA ALA A 119 47.71 -21.40 -8.10
C ALA A 119 46.28 -21.33 -8.68
N ALA A 120 46.23 -20.90 -9.95
CA ALA A 120 45.46 -21.46 -11.08
C ALA A 120 43.94 -21.81 -10.97
N LYS A 121 43.15 -20.98 -11.68
CA LYS A 121 42.19 -21.31 -12.77
C LYS A 121 41.40 -22.64 -12.71
N LYS A 122 40.06 -22.52 -12.78
CA LYS A 122 39.24 -22.92 -13.96
C LYS A 122 37.73 -22.68 -13.74
N SER A 123 37.15 -21.79 -14.54
CA SER A 123 35.74 -21.85 -15.00
C SER A 123 35.52 -23.16 -15.81
N PRO A 124 34.30 -23.71 -16.02
CA PRO A 124 33.21 -22.99 -16.71
C PRO A 124 31.73 -23.42 -16.46
N ALA A 125 30.82 -22.54 -16.91
CA ALA A 125 29.59 -22.76 -17.71
C ALA A 125 28.46 -23.75 -17.27
N ARG A 126 27.34 -23.15 -16.86
CA ARG A 126 26.00 -23.15 -17.51
C ARG A 126 25.64 -24.34 -18.45
N LYS A 127 24.62 -25.12 -18.06
CA LYS A 127 23.65 -25.86 -18.92
C LYS A 127 22.33 -25.99 -18.14
N LYS A 128 21.26 -25.31 -18.57
CA LYS A 128 20.20 -25.72 -19.53
C LYS A 128 19.09 -26.57 -18.89
N THR A 129 17.88 -26.00 -18.93
CA THR A 129 16.55 -26.59 -18.75
C THR A 129 16.25 -27.75 -19.72
N PRO A 130 15.30 -28.61 -19.35
CA PRO A 130 14.16 -28.98 -20.21
C PRO A 130 12.83 -28.75 -19.44
N ALA A 131 11.75 -28.15 -19.98
CA ALA A 131 10.88 -28.49 -21.11
C ALA A 131 9.94 -29.70 -20.85
N LYS A 132 8.62 -29.39 -20.88
CA LYS A 132 7.42 -30.26 -20.91
C LYS A 132 7.09 -30.99 -19.61
N GLU A 133 5.83 -31.05 -19.16
CA GLU A 133 4.57 -31.30 -19.87
C GLU A 133 3.40 -30.54 -19.22
#